data_AF-A0A7C3IEM7-F1
#
_entry.id   AF-A0A7C3IEM7-F1
#
_cell.length_a   1.000
_cell.length_b   1.000
_cell.length_c   1.000
_cell.angle_alpha   90.00
_cell.angle_beta   90.00
_cell.angle_gamma   90.00
#
_symmetry.space_group_name_H-M   'P 1'
#
loop_
_entity.id
_entity.type
_entity.pdbx_description
1 polymer ?
#
loop_
_entity_poly.entity_id
_entity_poly.type
_entity_poly.pdbx_seq_one_letter_code
_entity_poly.pdbx_strand_id
1 'polypeptide(L)'
;MNFKNLFLILFSFFFTSALFAQQNQPNLQDPQKQIILKPTVVVEDLAFAYTTLGNVEIVGNEVESFLGCKTMIEGFIKTAQTSNKKPGDTLVVEMPLLTAQNLINLLNRARITGAQAEQYKRFVDAIVESGKNIRNQSR
;
A
#
# COMPACT_ATOMS: atom_id res chain seq x y z
N MET A 1 -21.09 -51.41 -23.46
CA MET A 1 -21.07 -50.20 -22.62
C MET A 1 -22.49 -49.66 -22.59
N ASN A 2 -23.17 -49.68 -21.42
CA ASN A 2 -24.57 -49.28 -21.33
C ASN A 2 -24.73 -47.77 -21.54
N PHE A 3 -25.73 -47.36 -22.34
CA PHE A 3 -26.01 -45.95 -22.66
C PHE A 3 -26.14 -45.07 -21.41
N LYS A 4 -26.65 -45.66 -20.32
CA LYS A 4 -26.77 -45.06 -18.99
C LYS A 4 -25.41 -44.75 -18.32
N ASN A 5 -24.40 -45.58 -18.56
CA ASN A 5 -23.04 -45.39 -18.05
C ASN A 5 -22.25 -44.39 -18.91
N LEU A 6 -22.55 -44.30 -20.22
CA LEU A 6 -21.98 -43.27 -21.09
C LEU A 6 -22.51 -41.87 -20.74
N PHE A 7 -23.79 -41.75 -20.38
CA PHE A 7 -24.40 -40.50 -19.95
C PHE A 7 -23.84 -39.99 -18.61
N LEU A 8 -23.57 -40.88 -17.66
CA LEU A 8 -22.96 -40.54 -16.36
C LEU A 8 -21.51 -40.04 -16.48
N ILE A 9 -20.73 -40.58 -17.41
CA ILE A 9 -19.34 -40.16 -17.66
C ILE A 9 -19.31 -38.79 -18.35
N LEU A 10 -20.22 -38.54 -19.30
CA LEU A 10 -20.37 -37.23 -19.95
C LEU A 10 -20.86 -36.13 -19.00
N PHE A 11 -21.77 -36.46 -18.07
CA PHE A 11 -22.24 -35.49 -17.07
C PHE A 11 -21.15 -35.11 -16.06
N SER A 12 -20.24 -36.03 -15.73
CA SER A 12 -19.13 -35.79 -14.80
C SER A 12 -18.01 -34.92 -15.38
N PHE A 13 -17.86 -34.87 -16.70
CA PHE A 13 -16.84 -34.04 -17.37
C PHE A 13 -17.23 -32.56 -17.50
N PHE A 14 -18.53 -32.23 -17.45
CA PHE A 14 -19.00 -30.83 -17.50
C PHE A 14 -18.93 -30.12 -16.14
N PHE A 15 -18.79 -30.84 -15.03
CA PHE A 15 -18.79 -30.25 -13.68
C PHE A 15 -17.41 -29.78 -13.21
N THR A 16 -16.31 -30.25 -13.82
CA THR A 16 -14.94 -29.91 -13.40
C THR A 16 -14.40 -28.63 -14.04
N SER A 17 -14.96 -28.15 -15.15
CA SER A 17 -14.53 -26.89 -15.79
C SER A 17 -15.12 -25.63 -15.14
N ALA A 18 -16.18 -25.76 -14.33
CA ALA A 18 -16.78 -24.63 -13.62
C ALA A 18 -15.96 -24.14 -12.42
N LEU A 19 -15.10 -24.99 -11.84
CA LEU A 19 -14.30 -24.64 -10.65
C LEU A 19 -13.06 -23.78 -10.96
N PHE A 20 -12.56 -23.79 -12.20
CA PHE A 20 -11.40 -22.97 -12.59
C PHE A 20 -11.78 -21.60 -13.19
N ALA A 21 -13.05 -21.39 -13.55
CA ALA A 21 -13.53 -20.10 -14.05
C ALA A 21 -13.80 -19.08 -12.93
N GLN A 22 -13.87 -19.51 -11.67
CA GLN A 22 -14.20 -18.64 -10.54
C GLN A 22 -12.97 -17.99 -9.86
N GLN A 23 -11.75 -18.14 -10.40
CA GLN A 23 -10.56 -17.50 -9.83
C GLN A 23 -10.09 -16.25 -10.59
N ASN A 24 -10.73 -15.90 -11.71
CA ASN A 24 -10.50 -14.64 -12.41
C ASN A 24 -11.77 -13.80 -12.41
N GLN A 25 -12.21 -13.37 -11.22
CA GLN A 25 -13.03 -12.17 -11.14
C GLN A 25 -12.10 -10.97 -11.36
N PRO A 26 -12.22 -10.23 -12.48
CA PRO A 26 -11.78 -8.85 -12.44
C PRO A 26 -12.60 -8.17 -11.35
N ASN A 27 -11.91 -7.73 -10.28
CA ASN A 27 -12.46 -6.85 -9.27
C ASN A 27 -12.93 -5.56 -9.97
N LEU A 28 -14.13 -5.57 -10.54
CA LEU A 28 -14.94 -4.38 -10.71
C LEU A 28 -15.47 -4.04 -9.32
N GLN A 29 -14.55 -3.58 -8.47
CA GLN A 29 -14.93 -2.81 -7.31
C GLN A 29 -15.64 -1.57 -7.86
N ASP A 30 -16.84 -1.31 -7.35
CA ASP A 30 -17.37 0.04 -7.18
C ASP A 30 -16.20 1.03 -7.00
N PRO A 31 -16.27 2.30 -7.48
CA PRO A 31 -15.37 3.33 -6.99
C PRO A 31 -15.64 3.57 -5.49
N GLN A 32 -15.23 2.59 -4.68
CA GLN A 32 -15.21 2.65 -3.24
C GLN A 32 -14.36 3.86 -2.93
N LYS A 33 -14.98 4.81 -2.23
CA LYS A 33 -14.37 5.98 -1.63
C LYS A 33 -12.99 5.58 -1.11
N GLN A 34 -11.94 5.89 -1.87
CA GLN A 34 -10.58 5.59 -1.42
C GLN A 34 -10.39 6.32 -0.10
N ILE A 35 -10.12 5.58 0.96
CA ILE A 35 -9.85 6.19 2.25
C ILE A 35 -8.51 6.91 2.12
N ILE A 36 -8.52 8.24 2.27
CA ILE A 36 -7.33 9.08 2.21
C ILE A 36 -6.93 9.46 3.64
N LEU A 37 -5.76 9.03 4.05
CA LEU A 37 -5.09 9.44 5.28
C LEU A 37 -4.51 10.84 5.13
N LYS A 38 -4.53 11.61 6.22
CA LYS A 38 -3.95 12.96 6.28
C LYS A 38 -2.90 13.10 7.39
N PRO A 39 -1.80 12.32 7.37
CA PRO A 39 -0.77 12.43 8.39
C PRO A 39 -0.04 13.77 8.32
N THR A 40 0.32 14.28 9.49
CA THR A 40 1.23 15.42 9.63
C THR A 40 2.64 14.88 9.85
N VAL A 41 3.52 15.10 8.89
CA VAL A 41 4.89 14.54 8.88
C VAL A 41 5.93 15.66 8.95
N VAL A 42 7.09 15.37 9.53
CA VAL A 42 8.24 16.29 9.50
C VAL A 42 8.95 16.14 8.15
N VAL A 43 9.41 17.25 7.56
CA VAL A 43 10.00 17.27 6.22
C VAL A 43 11.28 16.43 6.12
N GLU A 44 12.12 16.43 7.17
CA GLU A 44 13.34 15.61 7.18
C GLU A 44 13.01 14.10 7.21
N ASP A 45 11.91 13.72 7.88
CA ASP A 45 11.45 12.34 7.98
C ASP A 45 10.95 11.83 6.61
N LEU A 46 10.42 12.71 5.74
CA LEU A 46 10.06 12.38 4.35
C LEU A 46 11.28 12.02 3.50
N ALA A 47 12.35 12.82 3.62
CA ALA A 47 13.60 12.55 2.92
C ALA A 47 14.23 11.23 3.39
N PHE A 48 14.22 11.00 4.71
CA PHE A 48 14.62 9.74 5.31
C PHE A 48 13.79 8.56 4.76
N ALA A 49 12.46 8.67 4.74
CA ALA A 49 11.58 7.61 4.24
C ALA A 49 11.83 7.31 2.76
N TYR A 50 12.07 8.32 1.93
CA TYR A 50 12.42 8.15 0.52
C TYR A 50 13.72 7.38 0.32
N THR A 51 14.79 7.79 1.01
CA THR A 51 16.09 7.12 0.91
C THR A 51 16.02 5.69 1.46
N THR A 52 15.33 5.51 2.59
CA THR A 52 15.14 4.19 3.22
C THR A 52 14.37 3.25 2.33
N LEU A 53 13.26 3.72 1.73
CA LEU A 53 12.47 2.95 0.77
C LEU A 53 13.33 2.50 -0.42
N GLY A 54 14.18 3.38 -0.95
CA GLY A 54 15.08 3.06 -2.07
C GLY A 54 16.08 1.94 -1.80
N ASN A 55 16.33 1.59 -0.53
CA ASN A 55 17.24 0.53 -0.12
C ASN A 55 16.53 -0.80 0.21
N VAL A 56 15.20 -0.87 0.07
CA VAL A 56 14.42 -2.08 0.35
C VAL A 56 14.52 -3.05 -0.82
N GLU A 57 14.81 -4.31 -0.51
CA GLU A 57 14.72 -5.41 -1.47
C GLU A 57 13.25 -5.78 -1.73
N ILE A 58 12.89 -5.88 -3.01
CA ILE A 58 11.55 -6.20 -3.46
C ILE A 58 11.56 -7.40 -4.41
N VAL A 59 10.45 -8.13 -4.47
CA VAL A 59 10.20 -9.17 -5.47
C VAL A 59 9.31 -8.66 -6.60
N GLY A 60 9.30 -9.37 -7.74
CA GLY A 60 8.69 -8.87 -8.99
C GLY A 60 7.22 -8.45 -8.90
N ASN A 61 6.42 -9.12 -8.06
CA ASN A 61 5.01 -8.76 -7.83
C ASN A 61 4.83 -7.51 -6.94
N GLU A 62 5.88 -7.00 -6.32
CA GLU A 62 5.85 -5.80 -5.48
C GLU A 62 6.25 -4.52 -6.24
N VAL A 63 6.76 -4.64 -7.47
CA VAL A 63 7.30 -3.51 -8.25
C VAL A 63 6.30 -2.36 -8.36
N GLU A 64 5.04 -2.65 -8.70
CA GLU A 64 4.01 -1.61 -8.84
C GLU A 64 3.72 -0.90 -7.51
N SER A 65 3.62 -1.67 -6.42
CA SER A 65 3.39 -1.11 -5.08
C SER A 65 4.57 -0.26 -4.62
N PHE A 66 5.80 -0.70 -4.91
CA PHE A 66 7.02 0.06 -4.64
C PHE A 66 7.05 1.37 -5.42
N LEU A 67 6.80 1.34 -6.73
CA LEU A 67 6.78 2.55 -7.58
C LEU A 67 5.72 3.53 -7.11
N GLY A 68 4.51 3.05 -6.78
CA GLY A 68 3.44 3.88 -6.23
C GLY A 68 3.85 4.59 -4.93
N CYS A 69 4.49 3.86 -4.00
CA CYS A 69 4.99 4.46 -2.75
C CYS A 69 6.10 5.48 -3.01
N LYS A 70 7.03 5.16 -3.93
CA LYS A 70 8.17 6.02 -4.25
C LYS A 70 7.71 7.34 -4.88
N THR A 71 6.87 7.27 -5.91
CA THR A 71 6.32 8.46 -6.59
C THR A 71 5.51 9.32 -5.64
N MET A 72 4.76 8.72 -4.71
CA MET A 72 4.02 9.45 -3.69
C MET A 72 4.93 10.26 -2.77
N ILE A 73 5.97 9.64 -2.21
CA ILE A 73 6.92 10.37 -1.34
C ILE A 73 7.67 11.46 -2.12
N GLU A 74 8.07 11.18 -3.37
CA GLU A 74 8.66 12.22 -4.24
C GLU A 74 7.72 13.41 -4.42
N GLY A 75 6.42 13.16 -4.61
CA GLY A 75 5.40 14.20 -4.70
C GLY A 75 5.32 15.06 -3.44
N PHE A 76 5.42 14.44 -2.25
CA PHE A 76 5.44 15.15 -0.98
C PHE A 76 6.71 15.98 -0.79
N ILE A 77 7.87 15.45 -1.17
CA ILE A 77 9.14 16.19 -1.14
C ILE A 77 9.08 17.41 -2.07
N LYS A 78 8.56 17.25 -3.30
CA LYS A 78 8.34 18.37 -4.22
C LYS A 78 7.36 19.40 -3.64
N THR A 79 6.31 18.95 -2.96
CA THR A 79 5.34 19.83 -2.28
C THR A 79 6.00 20.62 -1.15
N ALA A 80 6.85 19.98 -0.34
CA ALA A 80 7.62 20.65 0.70
C ALA A 80 8.57 21.71 0.12
N GLN A 81 9.27 21.38 -0.97
CA GLN A 81 10.18 22.30 -1.67
C GLN A 81 9.44 23.50 -2.25
N THR A 82 8.35 23.28 -2.99
CA THR A 82 7.52 24.36 -3.57
C THR A 82 6.85 25.22 -2.51
N SER A 83 6.60 24.66 -1.32
CA SER A 83 6.07 25.38 -0.16
C SER A 83 7.18 26.02 0.72
N ASN A 84 8.43 26.01 0.28
CA ASN A 84 9.61 26.53 1.01
C ASN A 84 9.76 25.98 2.44
N LYS A 85 9.33 24.74 2.67
CA LYS A 85 9.47 24.07 3.97
C LYS A 85 10.91 23.61 4.16
N LYS A 86 11.42 23.77 5.38
CA LYS A 86 12.78 23.41 5.80
C LYS A 86 12.78 22.09 6.59
N PRO A 87 13.96 21.46 6.77
CA PRO A 87 14.12 20.41 7.79
C PRO A 87 13.59 20.89 9.14
N GLY A 88 12.85 20.04 9.85
CA GLY A 88 12.15 20.37 11.09
C GLY A 88 10.74 20.94 10.92
N ASP A 89 10.38 21.49 9.75
CA ASP A 89 9.00 21.92 9.49
C ASP A 89 8.08 20.71 9.32
N THR A 90 6.77 20.93 9.53
CA THR A 90 5.73 19.94 9.27
C THR A 90 4.95 20.22 7.99
N LEU A 91 4.46 19.13 7.39
CA LEU A 91 3.61 19.10 6.21
C LEU A 91 2.47 18.10 6.43
N VAL A 92 1.25 18.49 6.13
CA VAL A 92 0.11 17.55 6.02
C VAL A 92 0.13 16.99 4.61
N VAL A 93 0.17 15.67 4.49
CA VAL A 93 0.20 14.98 3.20
C VAL A 93 -1.03 14.09 3.05
N GLU A 94 -1.47 13.88 1.80
CA GLU A 94 -2.61 13.02 1.51
C GLU A 94 -2.11 11.65 1.02
N MET A 95 -2.38 10.60 1.77
CA MET A 95 -1.99 9.24 1.42
C MET A 95 -3.23 8.33 1.28
N PRO A 96 -3.53 7.79 0.10
CA PRO A 96 -4.40 6.63 -0.04
C PRO A 96 -4.01 5.51 0.95
N LEU A 97 -5.00 4.98 1.68
CA LEU A 97 -4.80 4.01 2.75
C LEU A 97 -3.99 2.78 2.30
N LEU A 98 -4.29 2.25 1.11
CA LEU A 98 -3.59 1.08 0.58
C LEU A 98 -2.11 1.38 0.33
N THR A 99 -1.79 2.55 -0.24
CA THR A 99 -0.39 2.94 -0.47
C THR A 99 0.34 3.23 0.84
N ALA A 100 -0.33 3.82 1.83
CA ALA A 100 0.24 4.00 3.16
C ALA A 100 0.59 2.67 3.85
N GLN A 101 -0.29 1.67 3.74
CA GLN A 101 -0.02 0.32 4.26
C GLN A 101 1.15 -0.34 3.53
N ASN A 102 1.18 -0.26 2.20
CA ASN A 102 2.29 -0.78 1.39
C ASN A 102 3.61 -0.12 1.78
N LEU A 103 3.60 1.20 1.98
CA LEU A 103 4.78 1.95 2.38
C LEU A 103 5.30 1.47 3.74
N ILE A 104 4.44 1.33 4.75
CA ILE A 104 4.84 0.80 6.06
C ILE A 104 5.41 -0.62 5.92
N ASN A 105 4.77 -1.49 5.14
CA ASN A 105 5.24 -2.86 4.92
C ASN A 105 6.62 -2.90 4.23
N LEU A 106 6.86 -2.01 3.27
CA LEU A 106 8.16 -1.85 2.62
C LEU A 106 9.20 -1.35 3.62
N LEU A 107 8.90 -0.27 4.35
CA LEU A 107 9.82 0.34 5.32
C LEU A 107 10.15 -0.59 6.51
N ASN A 108 9.23 -1.45 6.93
CA ASN A 108 9.46 -2.46 7.97
C ASN A 108 10.57 -3.47 7.59
N ARG A 109 10.89 -3.62 6.31
CA ARG A 109 11.98 -4.49 5.83
C ARG A 109 13.33 -3.77 5.76
N ALA A 110 13.35 -2.44 5.91
CA ALA A 110 14.56 -1.67 5.76
C ALA A 110 15.53 -1.89 6.94
N ARG A 111 16.83 -1.81 6.65
CA ARG A 111 17.87 -1.77 7.69
C ARG A 111 18.07 -0.33 8.14
N ILE A 112 17.87 -0.08 9.42
CA ILE A 112 17.88 1.26 10.00
C ILE A 112 18.91 1.30 11.13
N THR A 113 19.72 2.36 11.17
CA THR A 113 20.69 2.57 12.25
C THR A 113 20.00 3.11 13.50
N GLY A 114 20.61 2.93 14.67
CA GLY A 114 20.08 3.48 15.92
C GLY A 114 19.85 5.00 15.86
N ALA A 115 20.72 5.74 15.17
CA ALA A 115 20.59 7.19 14.97
C ALA A 115 19.33 7.60 14.17
N GLN A 116 18.78 6.69 13.36
CA GLN A 116 17.60 6.90 12.54
C GLN A 116 16.31 6.35 13.19
N ALA A 117 16.41 5.68 14.34
CA ALA A 117 15.29 5.03 14.98
C ALA A 117 14.16 6.01 15.33
N GLU A 118 14.51 7.20 15.80
CA GLU A 118 13.53 8.24 16.11
C GLU A 118 12.82 8.76 14.85
N GLN A 119 13.56 9.04 13.77
CA GLN A 119 13.00 9.48 12.48
C GLN A 119 12.02 8.44 11.92
N TYR A 120 12.43 7.17 11.94
CA TYR A 120 11.56 6.07 11.53
C TYR A 120 10.28 6.02 12.34
N LYS A 121 10.40 6.05 13.68
CA LYS A 121 9.26 5.96 14.58
C LYS A 121 8.30 7.12 14.37
N ARG A 122 8.80 8.36 14.30
CA ARG A 122 7.97 9.55 14.07
C ARG A 122 7.21 9.45 12.76
N PHE A 123 7.87 9.02 11.68
CA PHE A 123 7.24 8.88 10.37
C PHE A 123 6.10 7.85 10.38
N VAL A 124 6.38 6.64 10.90
CA VAL A 124 5.39 5.56 10.95
C VAL A 124 4.24 5.90 11.89
N ASP A 125 4.53 6.48 13.07
CA ASP A 125 3.52 6.91 14.02
C ASP A 125 2.56 7.95 13.41
N ALA A 126 3.09 8.92 12.66
CA ALA A 126 2.26 9.93 11.99
C ALA A 126 1.22 9.29 11.04
N ILE A 127 1.64 8.30 10.27
CA ILE A 127 0.75 7.55 9.36
C ILE A 127 -0.29 6.77 10.17
N VAL A 128 0.16 5.99 11.16
CA VAL A 128 -0.74 5.15 11.98
C VAL A 128 -1.77 6.00 12.74
N GLU A 129 -1.35 7.12 13.31
CA GLU A 129 -2.23 8.02 14.06
C GLU A 129 -3.29 8.64 13.16
N SER A 130 -2.92 9.03 11.93
CA SER A 130 -3.87 9.54 10.95
C SER A 130 -4.96 8.51 10.59
N GLY A 131 -4.64 7.22 10.59
CA GLY A 131 -5.61 6.14 10.38
C GLY A 131 -6.59 5.95 11.54
N LYS A 132 -6.14 6.16 12.79
CA LYS A 132 -7.03 6.10 13.97
C LYS A 132 -8.10 7.20 13.93
N ASN A 133 -7.72 8.40 13.48
CA ASN A 133 -8.62 9.54 13.40
C ASN A 133 -9.79 9.31 12.42
N ILE A 134 -9.54 8.63 11.30
CA ILE A 134 -10.60 8.28 10.34
C ILE A 134 -11.60 7.28 10.93
N ARG A 135 -11.11 6.27 11.66
CA ARG A 135 -11.97 5.27 12.31
C ARG A 135 -12.91 5.89 13.34
N ASN A 136 -12.46 6.94 14.04
CA ASN A 136 -13.25 7.62 15.05
C ASN A 136 -14.28 8.61 14.45
N GLN A 137 -14.03 9.15 13.25
CA GLN A 137 -14.98 10.02 12.53
C GLN A 137 -16.09 9.25 11.78
N SER A 138 -15.94 7.93 11.65
CA SER A 138 -16.88 7.05 10.96
C SER A 138 -17.83 6.30 11.91
N ARG A 139 -17.82 6.65 13.21
CA ARG A 139 -18.73 6.14 14.25
C ARG A 139 -19.62 7.28 14.71
#